data_AF-A0A199UZH9-F1
#
_entry.id   AF-A0A199UZH9-F1
#
_cell.length_a   1.000
_cell.length_b   1.000
_cell.length_c   1.000
_cell.angle_alpha   90.00
_cell.angle_beta   90.00
_cell.angle_gamma   90.00
#
_symmetry.space_group_name_H-M   'P 1'
#
loop_
_entity.id
_entity.type
_entity.pdbx_description
1 polymer ?
#
loop_
_entity_poly.entity_id
_entity_poly.type
_entity_poly.pdbx_seq_one_letter_code
_entity_poly.pdbx_strand_id
1 'polypeptide(L)'
;MDDPNRHFVSLDKALQDDKRIRYHDDYLSNLLSAIRQDFSFSLNLPSTGTSKEDGCNVGGYFVWSLLDNWEWNSGYTVRFGLYYIDYRNNLTRIPKASVRWFKQVLQKTYK
;
A
#
# COMPACT_ATOMS: atom_id res chain seq x y z
N MET A 1 1.72 7.07 -3.69
CA MET A 1 2.37 6.12 -2.76
C MET A 1 3.61 6.78 -2.18
N ASP A 2 4.43 7.35 -3.05
CA ASP A 2 5.47 8.33 -2.79
C ASP A 2 5.00 9.53 -1.94
N ASP A 3 5.77 9.82 -0.89
CA ASP A 3 5.70 11.08 -0.15
C ASP A 3 7.04 11.83 -0.27
N PRO A 4 7.03 13.14 -0.56
CA PRO A 4 8.27 13.90 -0.64
C PRO A 4 8.86 14.12 0.77
N ASN A 5 10.17 13.95 0.90
CA ASN A 5 10.91 14.22 2.13
C ASN A 5 11.18 15.73 2.30
N ARG A 6 10.13 16.50 2.63
CA ARG A 6 10.22 17.96 2.78
C ARG A 6 10.61 18.34 4.21
N HIS A 7 11.67 19.12 4.37
CA HIS A 7 12.15 19.60 5.68
C HIS A 7 11.15 20.47 6.45
N PHE A 8 10.16 21.06 5.77
CA PHE A 8 9.15 21.94 6.39
C PHE A 8 7.88 21.20 6.84
N VAL A 9 7.80 19.89 6.64
CA VAL A 9 6.66 19.08 7.11
C VAL A 9 6.98 18.62 8.53
N SER A 10 6.07 18.91 9.48
CA SER A 10 6.20 18.41 10.84
C SER A 10 6.16 16.88 10.87
N LEU A 11 6.82 16.27 11.86
CA LEU A 11 6.82 14.82 12.01
C LEU A 11 5.39 14.26 12.10
N ASP A 12 4.54 14.87 12.92
CA ASP A 12 3.14 14.44 13.07
C ASP A 12 2.40 14.38 11.74
N LYS A 13 2.62 15.37 10.87
CA LYS A 13 2.02 15.40 9.53
C LYS A 13 2.65 14.35 8.60
N ALA A 14 3.97 14.15 8.68
CA ALA A 14 4.67 13.14 7.88
C ALA A 14 4.25 11.69 8.23
N LEU A 15 3.78 11.47 9.46
CA LEU A 15 3.28 10.17 9.92
C LEU A 15 1.83 9.88 9.49
N GLN A 16 1.04 10.90 9.12
CA GLN A 16 -0.32 10.73 8.61
C GLN A 16 -0.31 10.53 7.08
N ASP A 17 -0.08 9.30 6.65
CA ASP A 17 0.13 8.94 5.25
C ASP A 17 -1.11 8.35 4.55
N ASP A 18 -2.24 9.06 4.63
CA ASP A 18 -3.53 8.58 4.09
C ASP A 18 -3.49 8.31 2.58
N LYS A 19 -2.63 9.01 1.83
CA LYS A 19 -2.39 8.74 0.40
C LYS A 19 -1.83 7.33 0.19
N ARG A 20 -0.95 6.86 1.07
CA ARG A 20 -0.38 5.49 1.02
C ARG A 20 -1.41 4.46 1.43
N ILE A 21 -2.24 4.74 2.44
CA ILE A 21 -3.35 3.88 2.85
C ILE A 21 -4.31 3.66 1.67
N ARG A 22 -4.83 4.74 1.06
CA ARG A 22 -5.74 4.64 -0.10
C ARG A 22 -5.12 3.86 -1.25
N TYR A 23 -3.85 4.13 -1.56
CA TYR A 23 -3.13 3.40 -2.61
C TYR A 23 -3.11 1.88 -2.36
N HIS A 24 -2.82 1.43 -1.14
CA HIS A 24 -2.79 -0.01 -0.84
C HIS A 24 -4.19 -0.62 -0.76
N ASP A 25 -5.18 0.12 -0.28
CA ASP A 25 -6.58 -0.30 -0.27
C ASP A 25 -7.11 -0.56 -1.69
N ASP A 26 -6.84 0.38 -2.61
CA ASP A 26 -7.20 0.27 -4.02
C ASP A 26 -6.49 -0.93 -4.68
N TYR A 27 -5.20 -1.12 -4.41
CA TYR A 27 -4.43 -2.24 -4.97
C TYR A 27 -4.90 -3.59 -4.45
N LEU A 28 -5.18 -3.72 -3.15
CA LEU A 28 -5.70 -4.95 -2.58
C LEU A 28 -7.11 -5.26 -3.09
N SER A 29 -7.95 -4.25 -3.30
CA SER A 29 -9.28 -4.40 -3.89
C SER A 29 -9.22 -4.89 -5.33
N ASN A 30 -8.30 -4.35 -6.14
CA ASN A 30 -8.06 -4.83 -7.50
C ASN A 30 -7.47 -6.25 -7.52
N LEU A 31 -6.54 -6.55 -6.61
CA LEU A 31 -5.97 -7.89 -6.46
C LEU A 31 -7.06 -8.91 -6.10
N LEU A 32 -7.96 -8.55 -5.18
CA LEU A 32 -9.11 -9.37 -4.80
C LEU A 32 -10.04 -9.61 -6.00
N SER A 33 -10.28 -8.59 -6.81
CA SER A 33 -11.09 -8.70 -8.02
C SER A 33 -10.46 -9.66 -9.04
N ALA A 34 -9.14 -9.59 -9.23
CA ALA A 34 -8.39 -10.50 -10.10
C ALA A 34 -8.41 -11.96 -9.60
N ILE A 35 -8.36 -12.17 -8.28
CA ILE A 35 -8.48 -13.50 -7.67
C ILE A 35 -9.90 -14.05 -7.83
N ARG A 36 -10.93 -13.21 -7.66
CA ARG A 36 -12.34 -13.62 -7.67
C ARG A 36 -12.99 -13.64 -9.05
N GLN A 37 -12.37 -13.03 -10.05
CA GLN A 37 -12.93 -12.76 -11.39
C GLN A 37 -14.26 -11.99 -11.38
N ASP A 38 -14.54 -11.24 -10.32
CA ASP A 38 -15.73 -10.41 -10.30
C ASP A 38 -15.41 -9.04 -10.91
N PHE A 39 -15.41 -8.98 -12.25
CA PHE A 39 -15.34 -7.72 -12.99
C PHE A 39 -16.73 -7.08 -13.22
N SER A 40 -17.79 -7.75 -12.76
CA SER A 40 -19.19 -7.35 -13.01
C SER A 40 -19.53 -5.99 -12.39
N PHE A 41 -18.83 -5.62 -11.31
CA PHE A 41 -19.01 -4.32 -10.66
C PHE A 41 -18.53 -3.14 -11.52
N SER A 42 -17.62 -3.35 -12.48
CA SER A 42 -16.96 -2.26 -13.20
C SER A 42 -17.65 -1.85 -14.51
N LEU A 43 -18.49 -2.71 -15.11
CA LEU A 43 -18.89 -2.53 -16.52
C LEU A 43 -20.40 -2.56 -16.83
N ASN A 44 -21.29 -2.90 -15.89
CA ASN A 44 -22.76 -2.98 -16.12
C ASN A 44 -23.12 -3.72 -17.44
N LEU A 45 -22.33 -4.71 -17.84
CA LEU A 45 -22.49 -5.41 -19.12
C LEU A 45 -23.20 -6.74 -18.87
N PRO A 46 -24.15 -7.17 -19.72
CA PRO A 46 -24.77 -8.49 -19.59
C PRO A 46 -23.70 -9.56 -19.74
N SER A 47 -23.66 -10.51 -18.80
CA SER A 47 -22.77 -11.67 -18.85
C SER A 47 -23.16 -12.58 -20.01
N THR A 48 -22.60 -12.35 -21.19
CA THR A 48 -22.68 -13.29 -22.32
C THR A 48 -21.74 -14.45 -22.01
N GLY A 49 -22.31 -15.65 -21.86
CA GLY A 49 -21.62 -16.81 -21.35
C GLY A 49 -20.40 -17.26 -22.17
N THR A 50 -19.66 -18.17 -21.52
CA THR A 50 -18.69 -19.12 -22.08
C THR A 50 -17.24 -18.67 -22.28
N SER A 51 -16.57 -18.33 -21.18
CA SER A 51 -15.29 -18.94 -20.81
C SER A 51 -15.10 -18.84 -19.29
N LYS A 52 -15.12 -19.98 -18.59
CA LYS A 52 -14.61 -20.07 -17.22
C LYS A 52 -13.09 -20.03 -17.32
N GLU A 53 -12.51 -18.86 -17.47
CA GLU A 53 -11.10 -18.72 -17.13
C GLU A 53 -11.00 -18.92 -15.61
N ASP A 54 -9.93 -19.49 -15.08
CA ASP A 54 -9.74 -19.57 -13.63
C ASP A 54 -9.16 -18.25 -13.10
N GLY A 55 -9.57 -17.79 -11.91
CA GLY A 55 -9.05 -16.55 -11.32
C GLY A 55 -7.53 -16.56 -11.18
N CYS A 56 -6.91 -15.38 -11.04
CA CYS A 56 -5.47 -15.33 -10.89
C CYS A 56 -5.03 -16.05 -9.60
N ASN A 57 -4.14 -17.04 -9.73
CA ASN A 57 -3.54 -17.71 -8.58
C ASN A 57 -2.46 -16.80 -7.95
N VAL A 58 -2.84 -16.04 -6.93
CA VAL A 58 -1.97 -15.07 -6.25
C VAL A 58 -1.45 -15.65 -4.93
N GLY A 59 -0.13 -15.85 -4.83
CA GLY A 59 0.51 -16.38 -3.63
C GLY A 59 0.80 -15.35 -2.52
N GLY A 60 0.72 -14.05 -2.81
CA GLY A 60 0.96 -13.01 -1.81
C GLY A 60 1.03 -11.60 -2.36
N TYR A 61 1.06 -10.63 -1.45
CA TYR A 61 1.19 -9.21 -1.72
C TYR A 61 2.33 -8.63 -0.88
N PHE A 62 3.32 -8.01 -1.52
CA PHE A 62 4.49 -7.45 -0.86
C PHE A 62 4.57 -5.95 -1.10
N VAL A 63 4.55 -5.19 -0.02
CA VAL A 63 4.68 -3.73 -0.07
C VAL A 63 6.15 -3.37 -0.28
N TRP A 64 6.45 -2.64 -1.35
CA TRP A 64 7.61 -1.76 -1.37
C TRP A 64 7.23 -0.51 -0.59
N SER A 65 7.89 -0.11 0.48
CA SER A 65 8.89 -0.85 1.24
C SER A 65 8.53 -0.85 2.72
N LEU A 66 9.22 -1.66 3.51
CA LEU A 66 9.04 -1.63 4.96
C LEU A 66 9.51 -0.30 5.56
N LEU A 67 10.70 0.16 5.16
CA LEU A 67 11.36 1.35 5.71
C LEU A 67 11.59 2.39 4.61
N ASP A 68 11.52 3.67 4.97
CA ASP A 68 12.06 4.72 4.11
C ASP A 68 13.55 4.45 3.86
N ASN A 69 13.95 4.37 2.60
CA ASN A 69 15.28 3.94 2.19
C ASN A 69 15.89 4.92 1.15
N TRP A 70 17.05 4.55 0.60
CA TRP A 70 17.67 5.30 -0.48
C TRP A 70 17.06 4.87 -1.81
N GLU A 71 16.34 5.78 -2.48
CA GLU A 71 15.57 5.48 -3.70
C GLU A 71 16.32 5.92 -4.95
N TRP A 72 17.38 5.18 -5.31
CA TRP A 72 18.12 5.34 -6.56
C TRP A 72 18.54 6.80 -6.83
N ASN A 73 18.22 7.31 -8.02
CA ASN A 73 18.53 8.67 -8.44
C ASN A 73 17.88 9.75 -7.55
N SER A 74 16.83 9.40 -6.80
CA SER A 74 16.16 10.33 -5.87
C SER A 74 16.83 10.36 -4.49
N GLY A 75 17.73 9.42 -4.20
CA GLY A 75 18.33 9.25 -2.87
C GLY A 75 17.28 9.23 -1.75
N TYR A 76 17.51 9.97 -0.67
CA TYR A 76 16.58 10.05 0.48
C TYR A 76 15.49 11.13 0.33
N THR A 77 15.27 11.67 -0.88
CA THR A 77 14.32 12.78 -1.08
C THR A 77 12.87 12.32 -1.24
N VAL A 78 12.64 11.01 -1.42
CA VAL A 78 11.31 10.39 -1.53
C VAL A 78 11.18 9.27 -0.50
N ARG A 79 9.99 9.11 0.05
CA ARG A 79 9.67 8.17 1.12
C ARG A 79 8.60 7.19 0.67
N PHE A 80 8.98 5.91 0.56
CA PHE A 80 8.11 4.79 0.19
C PHE A 80 7.68 3.95 1.40
N GLY A 81 8.43 4.01 2.49
CA GLY A 81 8.32 3.07 3.59
C GLY A 81 7.03 3.18 4.40
N LEU A 82 6.60 2.06 4.98
CA LEU A 82 5.59 2.06 6.04
C LEU A 82 6.13 2.70 7.33
N TYR A 83 7.43 2.58 7.59
CA TYR A 83 8.11 3.25 8.69
C TYR A 83 8.85 4.50 8.20
N TYR A 84 8.60 5.61 8.90
CA TYR A 84 9.41 6.80 8.77
C TYR A 84 10.80 6.55 9.37
N ILE A 85 11.84 6.89 8.63
CA ILE A 85 13.22 6.91 9.13
C ILE A 85 13.65 8.34 9.41
N ASP A 86 13.99 8.61 10.67
CA ASP A 86 14.63 9.85 11.06
C ASP A 86 16.14 9.80 10.79
N TYR A 87 16.54 10.32 9.63
CA TYR A 87 17.94 10.38 9.20
C TYR A 87 18.82 11.26 10.08
N ARG A 88 18.25 12.15 10.90
CA ARG A 88 18.98 13.06 11.78
C ARG A 88 19.04 12.56 13.22
N ASN A 89 18.15 11.65 13.60
CA ASN A 89 18.06 11.08 14.94
C ASN A 89 18.35 9.58 14.92
N ASN A 90 19.62 9.21 14.72
CA ASN A 90 20.12 7.84 14.82
C ASN A 90 19.31 6.78 14.01
N LEU A 91 18.79 7.18 12.84
CA LEU A 91 17.94 6.31 12.01
C LEU A 91 16.76 5.73 12.79
N THR A 92 16.11 6.51 13.66
CA THR A 92 14.97 6.04 14.45
C THR A 92 13.81 5.64 13.52
N ARG A 93 13.20 4.48 13.78
CA ARG A 93 12.07 3.92 13.02
C ARG A 93 10.78 4.32 13.71
N ILE A 94 9.90 5.02 13.00
CA ILE A 94 8.62 5.49 13.55
C ILE A 94 7.49 4.98 12.66
N PRO A 95 6.51 4.22 13.19
CA PRO A 95 5.43 3.69 12.38
C PRO A 95 4.52 4.81 11.88
N LYS A 96 4.26 4.84 10.57
CA LYS A 96 3.26 5.73 9.97
C LYS A 96 1.83 5.18 10.19
N ALA A 97 0.81 5.95 9.84
CA ALA A 97 -0.58 5.53 9.94
C ALA A 97 -0.86 4.24 9.13
N SER A 98 -0.21 4.07 7.98
CA SER A 98 -0.29 2.87 7.15
C SER A 98 0.14 1.58 7.86
N VAL A 99 1.07 1.63 8.82
CA VAL A 99 1.43 0.45 9.64
C VAL A 99 0.24 -0.02 10.47
N ARG A 100 -0.48 0.93 11.09
CA ARG A 100 -1.67 0.61 11.90
C ARG A 100 -2.79 0.08 11.02
N TRP A 101 -2.99 0.67 9.85
CA TRP A 101 -3.97 0.19 8.87
C TRP A 101 -3.66 -1.23 8.37
N PHE A 102 -2.42 -1.51 7.95
CA PHE A 102 -2.02 -2.87 7.54
C PHE A 102 -2.21 -3.88 8.67
N LYS A 103 -1.87 -3.51 9.92
CA LYS A 103 -2.12 -4.38 11.08
C LYS A 103 -3.60 -4.72 11.22
N GLN A 104 -4.51 -3.77 11.02
CA GLN A 104 -5.95 -4.00 11.08
C GLN A 104 -6.45 -4.88 9.92
N VAL A 105 -5.96 -4.64 8.70
CA VAL A 105 -6.30 -5.46 7.51
C VAL A 105 -5.90 -6.92 7.75
N LEU A 106 -4.68 -7.15 8.24
CA LEU A 106 -4.17 -8.51 8.50
C LEU A 106 -4.85 -9.20 9.68
N GLN A 107 -5.31 -8.46 10.68
CA GLN A 107 -6.03 -9.01 11.84
C GLN A 107 -7.45 -9.46 11.52
N LYS A 108 -8.07 -8.96 10.45
CA LYS A 108 -9.46 -9.29 10.07
C LYS A 108 -9.63 -10.70 9.46
N THR A 109 -8.57 -11.50 9.35
CA THR A 109 -8.60 -12.79 8.62
C THR A 109 -8.58 -14.04 9.52
N TYR A 110 -8.90 -13.93 10.82
CA TYR A 110 -9.11 -15.12 11.66
C TYR A 110 -10.35 -14.99 12.53
N LYS A 111 -11.49 -15.47 12.02
CA LYS A 111 -12.58 -16.09 12.77
C LYS A 111 -13.19 -17.19 11.93
#